data_AF-A0A951L5Q1-F1
#
_entry.id   AF-A0A951L5Q1-F1
#
_cell.length_a   1.000
_cell.length_b   1.000
_cell.length_c   1.000
_cell.angle_alpha   90.00
_cell.angle_beta   90.00
_cell.angle_gamma   90.00
#
_symmetry.space_group_name_H-M   'P 1'
#
loop_
_entity.id
_entity.type
_entity.pdbx_description
1 polymer ?
#
loop_
_entity_poly.entity_id
_entity_poly.type
_entity_poly.pdbx_seq_one_letter_code
_entity_poly.pdbx_strand_id
1 'polypeptide(L)'
;TQNRRLWVRLREKGGKRHAMPCHHNLDEYLVAYLDGCGLRDDLKGWLFRTIGRGTGQLTRTVLPQANAYAMIRRHAVAAGIQTKLGNHCFRATGITAYLKKGGTLEKAAAMANHASTRTTQLYDRRRDEVSLDEVERIVI
;
A
#
# COMPACT_ATOMS: atom_id res chain seq x y z
N THR A 1 6.01 17.90 19.04
CA THR A 1 5.18 17.38 17.93
C THR A 1 4.01 16.62 18.51
N GLN A 2 2.81 17.19 18.49
CA GLN A 2 1.62 16.52 19.01
C GLN A 2 1.31 15.32 18.10
N ASN A 3 1.23 14.13 18.67
CA ASN A 3 1.13 12.84 17.99
C ASN A 3 -0.24 12.68 17.29
N ARG A 4 -0.47 13.47 16.23
CA ARG A 4 -1.62 13.27 15.34
C ARG A 4 -1.37 11.96 14.60
N ARG A 5 -2.28 11.01 14.78
CA ARG A 5 -2.29 9.77 14.03
C ARG A 5 -3.39 9.88 12.98
N LEU A 6 -3.02 10.10 11.73
CA LEU A 6 -3.99 10.11 10.63
C LEU A 6 -4.63 8.72 10.45
N TRP A 7 -5.84 8.72 9.91
CA TRP A 7 -6.57 7.53 9.51
C TRP A 7 -6.99 7.66 8.06
N VAL A 8 -6.78 6.60 7.28
CA VAL A 8 -7.33 6.49 5.93
C VAL A 8 -8.65 5.76 6.00
N ARG A 9 -9.70 6.36 5.42
CA ARG A 9 -11.02 5.75 5.28
C ARG A 9 -11.30 5.50 3.81
N LEU A 10 -11.42 4.23 3.44
CA LEU A 10 -11.57 3.77 2.07
C LEU A 10 -12.99 3.24 1.85
N ARG A 11 -13.51 3.53 0.66
CA ARG A 11 -14.68 2.84 0.09
C ARG A 11 -14.14 1.79 -0.88
N GLU A 12 -14.32 0.53 -0.53
CA GLU A 12 -13.75 -0.59 -1.25
C GLU A 12 -14.79 -1.36 -2.08
N LYS A 13 -14.31 -2.36 -2.81
CA LYS A 13 -15.14 -3.22 -3.66
C LYS A 13 -16.33 -3.79 -2.88
N GLY A 14 -17.50 -3.75 -3.49
CA GLY A 14 -18.74 -4.23 -2.89
C GLY A 14 -19.32 -3.29 -1.82
N GLY A 15 -18.95 -2.00 -1.84
CA GLY A 15 -19.48 -0.99 -0.92
C GLY A 15 -18.92 -1.06 0.50
N LYS A 16 -17.91 -1.91 0.74
CA LYS A 16 -17.28 -2.08 2.05
C LYS A 16 -16.58 -0.80 2.46
N ARG A 17 -16.73 -0.41 3.73
CA ARG A 17 -15.95 0.67 4.32
C ARG A 17 -14.81 0.05 5.11
N HIS A 18 -13.62 0.58 4.90
CA HIS A 18 -12.42 0.13 5.61
C HIS A 18 -11.69 1.34 6.18
N ALA A 19 -11.28 1.26 7.44
CA ALA A 19 -10.56 2.32 8.11
C ALA A 19 -9.26 1.77 8.68
N MET A 20 -8.16 2.43 8.35
CA MET A 20 -6.81 2.01 8.76
C MET A 20 -6.06 3.17 9.38
N PRO A 21 -5.38 2.97 10.52
CA PRO A 21 -4.45 3.96 11.03
C PRO A 21 -3.27 4.11 10.07
N CYS A 22 -2.82 5.34 9.83
CA CYS A 22 -1.62 5.60 9.06
C CYS A 22 -0.38 5.09 9.81
N HIS A 23 0.56 4.53 9.05
CA HIS A 23 1.95 4.42 9.46
C HIS A 23 2.57 5.84 9.50
N HIS A 24 3.53 6.11 10.39
CA HIS A 24 4.10 7.45 10.57
C HIS A 24 4.66 8.02 9.25
N ASN A 25 5.41 7.22 8.47
CA ASN A 25 5.88 7.65 7.13
C ASN A 25 4.73 8.04 6.19
N LEU A 26 3.60 7.32 6.21
CA LEU A 26 2.45 7.66 5.37
C LEU A 26 1.82 8.97 5.83
N ASP A 27 1.74 9.18 7.14
CA ASP A 27 1.26 10.43 7.74
C ASP A 27 2.10 11.62 7.25
N GLU A 28 3.42 11.53 7.41
CA GLU A 28 4.38 12.55 6.96
C GLU A 28 4.27 12.84 5.46
N TYR A 29 4.21 11.81 4.62
CA TYR A 29 4.07 11.98 3.18
C TYR A 29 2.73 12.60 2.77
N LEU A 30 1.63 12.23 3.43
CA LEU A 30 0.33 12.81 3.15
C LEU A 30 0.26 14.27 3.59
N VAL A 31 0.83 14.61 4.73
CA VAL A 31 0.94 16.00 5.20
C VAL A 31 1.73 16.82 4.20
N ALA A 32 2.95 16.39 3.85
CA ALA A 32 3.80 17.10 2.91
C ALA A 32 3.14 17.26 1.53
N TYR A 33 2.44 16.23 1.05
CA TYR A 33 1.70 16.29 -0.21
C TYR A 33 0.52 17.27 -0.15
N LEU A 34 -0.30 17.22 0.90
CA LEU A 34 -1.43 18.15 1.07
C LEU A 34 -0.98 19.61 1.14
N ASP A 35 0.13 19.86 1.84
CA ASP A 35 0.76 21.19 1.95
C ASP A 35 1.32 21.65 0.59
N GLY A 36 2.21 20.85 0.00
CA GLY A 36 2.89 21.20 -1.24
C GLY A 36 1.96 21.33 -2.44
N CYS A 37 0.78 20.71 -2.39
CA CYS A 37 -0.22 20.80 -3.44
C CYS A 37 -1.38 21.77 -3.14
N GLY A 38 -1.35 22.47 -2.00
CA GLY A 38 -2.39 23.45 -1.64
C GLY A 38 -3.79 22.82 -1.51
N LEU A 39 -3.88 21.59 -1.00
CA LEU A 39 -5.12 20.81 -0.98
C LEU A 39 -5.87 20.87 0.36
N ARG A 40 -5.31 21.54 1.38
CA ARG A 40 -5.87 21.53 2.75
C ARG A 40 -7.30 22.02 2.84
N ASP A 41 -7.65 23.06 2.07
CA ASP A 41 -8.95 23.71 2.17
C ASP A 41 -10.03 23.00 1.33
N ASP A 42 -9.63 22.07 0.46
CA ASP A 42 -10.53 21.33 -0.43
C ASP A 42 -10.89 19.95 0.13
N LEU A 43 -11.63 19.97 1.24
CA LEU A 43 -11.97 18.79 2.05
C LEU A 43 -12.80 17.72 1.32
N LYS A 44 -13.46 18.08 0.22
CA LYS A 44 -14.30 17.17 -0.59
C LYS A 44 -13.66 16.79 -1.92
N GLY A 45 -12.52 17.38 -2.27
CA GLY A 45 -11.84 17.12 -3.52
C GLY A 45 -11.12 15.78 -3.54
N TRP A 46 -10.75 15.35 -4.74
CA TRP A 46 -9.92 14.16 -4.91
C TRP A 46 -8.53 14.38 -4.28
N LEU A 47 -8.02 13.39 -3.55
CA LEU A 47 -6.68 13.49 -2.95
C LEU A 47 -5.59 13.49 -4.02
N PHE A 48 -5.63 12.53 -4.94
CA PHE A 48 -4.67 12.41 -6.04
C PHE A 48 -5.31 12.87 -7.35
N ARG A 49 -4.67 13.86 -7.99
CA ARG A 49 -5.20 14.55 -9.17
C ARG A 49 -4.20 14.52 -10.33
N THR A 50 -4.70 14.75 -11.55
CA THR A 50 -3.83 14.98 -12.70
C THR A 50 -3.20 16.37 -12.66
N ILE A 51 -2.01 16.51 -13.25
CA ILE A 51 -1.36 17.81 -13.49
C ILE A 51 -1.79 18.33 -14.86
N GLY A 52 -2.11 19.62 -14.95
CA GLY A 52 -2.45 20.30 -16.20
C GLY A 52 -1.27 20.29 -17.17
N ARG A 53 -1.54 20.01 -18.44
CA ARG A 53 -0.49 19.96 -19.47
C ARG A 53 0.20 21.32 -19.56
N GLY A 54 1.52 21.33 -19.35
CA GLY A 54 2.34 22.54 -19.45
C GLY A 54 2.16 23.55 -18.30
N THR A 55 1.31 23.28 -17.31
CA THR A 55 1.03 24.24 -16.23
C THR A 55 1.83 23.95 -14.96
N GLY A 56 2.22 22.69 -14.74
CA GLY A 56 2.80 22.26 -13.46
C GLY A 56 1.81 22.30 -12.29
N GLN A 57 0.53 22.60 -12.54
CA GLN A 57 -0.51 22.76 -11.52
C GLN A 57 -1.45 21.55 -11.48
N LEU A 58 -1.94 21.20 -10.29
CA LEU A 58 -2.98 20.18 -10.16
C LEU A 58 -4.31 20.67 -10.75
N THR A 59 -4.96 19.78 -11.49
CA THR A 59 -6.34 19.94 -11.98
C THR A 59 -7.35 19.44 -10.94
N ARG A 60 -8.66 19.57 -11.20
CA ARG A 60 -9.72 18.96 -10.37
C ARG A 60 -10.02 17.50 -10.73
N THR A 61 -9.38 16.97 -11.77
CA THR A 61 -9.61 15.61 -12.29
C THR A 61 -8.85 14.58 -11.45
N VAL A 62 -9.51 13.47 -11.12
CA VAL A 62 -8.92 12.35 -10.38
C VAL A 62 -7.78 11.72 -11.19
N LEU A 63 -6.70 11.29 -10.51
CA LEU A 63 -5.61 10.57 -11.15
C LEU A 63 -6.10 9.20 -11.70
N PRO A 64 -6.00 8.94 -13.02
CA PRO A 64 -6.37 7.64 -13.58
C PRO A 64 -5.46 6.52 -13.09
N GLN A 65 -6.02 5.32 -12.94
CA GLN A 65 -5.25 4.13 -12.54
C GLN A 65 -4.09 3.83 -13.49
N ALA A 66 -4.29 4.00 -14.80
CA ALA A 66 -3.24 3.79 -15.80
C ALA A 66 -2.03 4.72 -15.57
N ASN A 67 -2.27 5.96 -15.11
CA ASN A 67 -1.22 6.92 -14.82
C ASN A 67 -0.44 6.50 -13.57
N ALA A 68 -1.14 6.05 -12.51
CA ALA A 68 -0.49 5.51 -11.32
C ALA A 68 0.38 4.28 -11.66
N TYR A 69 -0.13 3.37 -12.50
CA TYR A 69 0.65 2.23 -12.98
C TYR A 69 1.88 2.69 -13.77
N ALA A 70 1.73 3.63 -14.71
CA ALA A 70 2.84 4.17 -15.48
C ALA A 70 3.92 4.84 -14.59
N MET A 71 3.51 5.54 -13.52
CA MET A 71 4.44 6.09 -12.52
C MET A 71 5.27 4.97 -11.89
N ILE A 72 4.61 3.92 -11.40
CA ILE A 72 5.29 2.78 -10.78
C ILE A 72 6.22 2.07 -11.76
N ARG A 73 5.83 1.93 -13.03
CA ARG A 73 6.68 1.36 -14.08
C ARG A 73 7.97 2.15 -14.28
N ARG A 74 7.90 3.49 -14.29
CA ARG A 74 9.08 4.34 -14.42
C ARG A 74 10.04 4.16 -13.24
N HIS A 75 9.51 4.13 -12.01
CA HIS A 75 10.32 3.89 -10.82
C HIS A 75 10.96 2.51 -10.80
N ALA A 76 10.24 1.47 -11.23
CA ALA A 76 10.78 0.12 -11.33
C ALA A 76 11.98 0.04 -12.30
N VAL A 77 11.86 0.66 -13.47
CA VAL A 77 12.95 0.74 -14.46
C VAL A 77 14.15 1.49 -13.88
N ALA A 78 13.91 2.65 -13.26
CA ALA A 78 14.99 3.44 -12.64
C ALA A 78 15.71 2.68 -11.51
N ALA A 79 15.01 1.80 -10.79
CA ALA A 79 15.58 0.95 -9.76
C ALA A 79 16.22 -0.35 -10.30
N GLY A 80 16.28 -0.54 -11.62
CA GLY A 80 16.84 -1.75 -12.24
C GLY A 80 15.97 -3.01 -12.09
N ILE A 81 14.69 -2.87 -11.70
CA ILE A 81 13.79 -4.00 -11.52
C ILE A 81 13.20 -4.41 -12.86
N GLN A 82 13.66 -5.53 -13.40
CA GLN A 82 13.23 -6.06 -14.70
C GLN A 82 11.84 -6.72 -14.63
N THR A 83 11.50 -7.32 -13.49
CA THR A 83 10.21 -7.98 -13.27
C THR A 83 9.07 -6.98 -13.39
N LYS A 84 7.99 -7.39 -14.09
CA LYS A 84 6.84 -6.51 -14.22
C LYS A 84 6.13 -6.36 -12.87
N LEU A 85 6.11 -5.13 -12.33
CA LEU A 85 5.42 -4.80 -11.09
C LEU A 85 4.42 -3.65 -11.26
N GLY A 86 3.47 -3.57 -10.33
CA GLY A 86 2.48 -2.50 -10.22
C GLY A 86 1.97 -2.37 -8.79
N ASN A 87 0.99 -1.47 -8.57
CA ASN A 87 0.50 -1.15 -7.22
C ASN A 87 -0.02 -2.39 -6.46
N HIS A 88 -0.58 -3.38 -7.17
CA HIS A 88 -1.03 -4.63 -6.55
C HIS A 88 0.13 -5.45 -5.96
N CYS A 89 1.31 -5.40 -6.58
CA CYS A 89 2.51 -6.04 -6.05
C CYS A 89 2.89 -5.47 -4.68
N PHE A 90 2.81 -4.15 -4.50
CA PHE A 90 3.11 -3.52 -3.20
C PHE A 90 2.18 -3.98 -2.09
N ARG A 91 0.90 -4.18 -2.43
CA ARG A 91 -0.06 -4.74 -1.48
C ARG A 91 0.32 -6.16 -1.06
N ALA A 92 0.68 -7.01 -2.02
CA ALA A 92 1.19 -8.35 -1.73
C ALA A 92 2.45 -8.30 -0.85
N THR A 93 3.43 -7.47 -1.23
CA THR A 93 4.68 -7.27 -0.47
C THR A 93 4.41 -6.78 0.95
N GLY A 94 3.47 -5.86 1.16
CA GLY A 94 3.09 -5.37 2.49
C GLY A 94 2.50 -6.47 3.37
N ILE A 95 1.62 -7.30 2.83
CA ILE A 95 1.05 -8.47 3.53
C ILE A 95 2.17 -9.46 3.90
N THR A 96 3.00 -9.84 2.93
CA THR A 96 4.12 -10.78 3.17
C THR A 96 5.10 -10.23 4.20
N ALA A 97 5.48 -8.95 4.12
CA ALA A 97 6.40 -8.33 5.07
C ALA A 97 5.82 -8.30 6.50
N TYR A 98 4.52 -8.03 6.63
CA TYR A 98 3.84 -8.09 7.93
C TYR A 98 3.84 -9.52 8.50
N LEU A 99 3.52 -10.53 7.69
CA LEU A 99 3.53 -11.93 8.11
C LEU A 99 4.93 -12.42 8.51
N LYS A 100 5.97 -12.08 7.72
CA LYS A 100 7.37 -12.39 8.03
C LYS A 100 7.84 -11.77 9.35
N LYS A 101 7.28 -10.63 9.74
CA LYS A 101 7.56 -9.97 11.04
C LYS A 101 6.69 -10.48 12.21
N GLY A 102 6.19 -11.71 12.11
CA GLY A 102 5.38 -12.35 13.17
C GLY A 102 3.91 -11.93 13.19
N GLY A 103 3.44 -11.21 12.18
CA GLY A 103 2.03 -10.87 12.04
C GLY A 103 1.15 -12.12 11.82
N THR A 104 -0.09 -12.09 12.33
CA THR A 104 -1.03 -13.20 12.12
C THR A 104 -1.81 -13.07 10.81
N LEU A 105 -2.27 -14.21 10.27
CA LEU A 105 -3.07 -14.25 9.04
C LEU A 105 -4.39 -13.49 9.17
N GLU A 106 -5.03 -13.54 10.34
CA GLU A 106 -6.30 -12.88 10.65
C GLU A 106 -6.13 -11.37 10.61
N LYS A 107 -5.08 -10.85 11.26
CA LYS A 107 -4.77 -9.42 11.25
C LYS A 107 -4.36 -8.96 9.87
N ALA A 108 -3.57 -9.75 9.13
CA ALA A 108 -3.21 -9.44 7.75
C ALA A 108 -4.44 -9.38 6.84
N ALA A 109 -5.36 -10.35 6.97
CA ALA A 109 -6.63 -10.37 6.26
C ALA A 109 -7.50 -9.15 6.60
N ALA A 110 -7.57 -8.78 7.88
CA ALA A 110 -8.31 -7.61 8.34
C ALA A 110 -7.73 -6.30 7.77
N MET A 111 -6.41 -6.12 7.84
CA MET A 111 -5.72 -4.94 7.26
C MET A 111 -5.84 -4.86 5.74
N ALA A 112 -5.94 -6.02 5.08
CA ALA A 112 -6.19 -6.11 3.67
C ALA A 112 -7.69 -6.06 3.34
N ASN A 113 -8.60 -6.02 4.30
CA ASN A 113 -10.04 -6.12 4.08
C ASN A 113 -10.46 -7.35 3.23
N HIS A 114 -9.75 -8.47 3.40
CA HIS A 114 -10.09 -9.73 2.76
C HIS A 114 -11.32 -10.37 3.42
N ALA A 115 -12.22 -10.92 2.61
CA ALA A 115 -13.43 -11.60 3.12
C ALA A 115 -13.11 -12.96 3.79
N SER A 116 -11.94 -13.53 3.51
CA SER A 116 -11.48 -14.80 4.07
C SER A 116 -9.97 -14.75 4.28
N THR A 117 -9.48 -15.41 5.33
CA THR A 117 -8.04 -15.61 5.55
C THR A 117 -7.40 -16.46 4.45
N ARG A 118 -8.18 -17.29 3.74
CA ARG A 118 -7.69 -18.11 2.62
C ARG A 118 -7.07 -17.28 1.50
N THR A 119 -7.60 -16.09 1.21
CA THR A 119 -7.01 -15.20 0.21
C THR A 119 -5.70 -14.57 0.70
N THR A 120 -5.48 -14.51 2.03
CA THR A 120 -4.24 -14.04 2.63
C THR A 120 -3.18 -15.14 2.68
N GLN A 121 -3.58 -16.41 2.79
CA GLN A 121 -2.66 -17.56 2.83
C GLN A 121 -1.71 -17.62 1.62
N LEU A 122 -2.17 -17.20 0.44
CA LEU A 122 -1.33 -17.12 -0.77
C LEU A 122 -0.11 -16.20 -0.62
N TYR A 123 -0.13 -15.27 0.35
CA TYR A 123 0.96 -14.34 0.64
C TYR A 123 1.85 -14.79 1.81
N ASP A 124 1.51 -15.90 2.48
CA ASP A 124 2.29 -16.44 3.58
C ASP A 124 3.48 -17.23 3.04
N ARG A 125 4.59 -16.51 2.87
CA ARG A 125 5.85 -17.07 2.36
C ARG A 125 6.78 -17.58 3.47
N ARG A 126 6.30 -17.68 4.72
CA ARG A 126 7.12 -18.17 5.84
C ARG A 126 7.54 -19.64 5.66
N ARG A 127 6.71 -20.43 4.97
CA ARG A 127 7.01 -21.83 4.64
C ARG A 127 8.03 -22.00 3.51
N ASP A 128 8.29 -20.95 2.72
CA ASP A 128 9.32 -21.00 1.68
C ASP A 128 10.73 -20.77 2.27
N GLU A 129 10.80 -20.30 3.51
CA GLU A 129 12.03 -20.24 4.30
C GLU A 129 12.15 -21.56 5.07
N VAL A 130 12.57 -22.63 4.39
CA VAL A 130 13.06 -23.83 5.09
C VAL A 130 14.27 -23.40 5.92
N SER A 131 14.12 -23.35 7.23
CA SER A 131 15.23 -23.03 8.12
C SER A 131 16.08 -24.28 8.35
N LEU A 132 17.39 -24.10 8.57
CA LEU A 132 18.27 -25.20 8.99
C LEU A 132 17.72 -25.93 10.22
N ASP A 133 17.11 -25.20 11.17
CA ASP A 133 16.44 -25.75 12.36
C ASP A 133 15.29 -26.71 12.02
N GLU A 134 14.49 -26.42 10.98
CA GLU A 134 13.41 -27.32 10.55
C GLU A 134 13.94 -28.60 9.88
N VAL A 135 15.08 -28.52 9.18
CA VAL A 135 15.74 -29.68 8.58
C VAL A 135 16.41 -30.55 9.65
N GLU A 136 17.06 -29.93 10.63
CA GLU A 136 17.76 -30.62 11.74
C GLU A 136 16.81 -31.31 12.73
N ARG A 137 15.50 -31.03 12.69
CA ARG A 137 14.48 -31.81 13.43
C ARG A 137 14.21 -33.20 12.84
N ILE A 138 14.67 -33.47 11.62
CA ILE A 138 14.61 -34.81 11.04
C ILE A 138 15.72 -35.62 11.69
N VAL A 139 15.37 -36.36 12.74
CA VAL A 139 16.26 -37.34 13.37
C VAL A 139 16.34 -38.55 12.44
N ILE A 140 17.54 -38.85 11.92
CA ILE A 140 17.87 -40.13 11.26
C ILE A 140 18.36 -41.11 12.32
#